data_AF-A0A2D7BVB9-F1
#
_entry.id   AF-A0A2D7BVB9-F1
#
_cell.length_a   1.000
_cell.length_b   1.000
_cell.length_c   1.000
_cell.angle_alpha   90.00
_cell.angle_beta   90.00
_cell.angle_gamma   90.00
#
_symmetry.space_group_name_H-M   'P 1'
#
loop_
_entity.id
_entity.type
_entity.pdbx_description
1 polymer ?
#
loop_
_entity_poly.entity_id
_entity_poly.type
_entity_poly.pdbx_seq_one_letter_code
_entity_poly.pdbx_strand_id
1 'polypeptide(L)'
;MLITEVIVEDQGDILNDLEELLTRAKARLKTKIPTNMVLAKLRAMGYSIDLTSLMDMLATITIVGSANKKDITLDTALPRSDAGPEDQTVSKMAQKQIDKDMKK
;
A
#
# COMPACT_ATOMS: atom_id res chain seq x y z
N MET A 1 16.30 26.11 24.53
CA MET A 1 16.49 25.96 23.07
C MET A 1 16.04 24.55 22.71
N LEU A 2 15.00 24.47 21.89
CA LEU A 2 14.20 23.27 21.63
C LEU A 2 14.96 22.30 20.73
N ILE A 3 15.36 21.15 21.28
CA ILE A 3 15.93 20.05 20.48
C ILE A 3 14.82 19.03 20.09
N THR A 4 13.59 19.28 20.50
CA THR A 4 12.48 18.35 20.33
C THR A 4 11.62 18.65 19.10
N GLU A 5 11.61 19.89 18.58
CA GLU A 5 10.79 20.24 17.40
C GLU A 5 11.40 19.76 16.09
N VAL A 6 12.73 19.71 15.97
CA VAL A 6 13.40 19.35 14.70
C VAL A 6 13.26 17.85 14.36
N ILE A 7 13.02 16.99 15.36
CA ILE A 7 12.92 15.53 15.14
C ILE A 7 11.52 15.14 14.61
N VAL A 8 10.49 15.93 14.92
CA VAL A 8 9.10 15.61 14.58
C VAL A 8 8.78 16.02 13.15
N GLU A 9 9.30 17.16 12.68
CA GLU A 9 9.14 17.58 11.28
C GLU A 9 9.88 16.64 10.32
N ASP A 10 11.12 16.26 10.65
CA ASP A 10 11.95 15.37 9.81
C ASP A 10 11.31 13.99 9.59
N GLN A 11 10.62 13.43 10.59
CA GLN A 11 9.92 12.14 10.43
C GLN A 11 8.72 12.20 9.48
N GLY A 12 7.99 13.31 9.46
CA GLY A 12 6.88 13.51 8.52
C GLY A 12 7.38 13.59 7.08
N ASP A 13 8.48 14.30 6.86
CA ASP A 13 9.11 14.45 5.55
C ASP A 13 9.70 13.12 5.06
N ILE A 14 10.37 12.37 5.93
CA ILE A 14 10.89 11.02 5.59
C ILE A 14 9.77 10.09 5.14
N LEU A 15 8.64 10.10 5.85
CA LEU A 15 7.53 9.19 5.56
C LEU A 15 6.89 9.55 4.21
N ASN A 16 6.70 10.85 3.94
CA ASN A 16 6.19 11.32 2.66
C ASN A 16 7.13 10.97 1.48
N ASP A 17 8.43 11.20 1.63
CA ASP A 17 9.43 10.86 0.62
C ASP A 17 9.52 9.34 0.39
N LEU A 18 9.41 8.55 1.47
CA LEU A 18 9.38 7.10 1.41
C LEU A 18 8.12 6.61 0.66
N GLU A 19 6.96 7.15 0.98
CA GLU A 19 5.71 6.86 0.27
C GLU A 19 5.79 7.23 -1.21
N GLU A 20 6.34 8.39 -1.56
CA GLU A 20 6.50 8.80 -2.95
C GLU A 20 7.43 7.84 -3.71
N LEU A 21 8.55 7.46 -3.09
CA LEU A 21 9.54 6.57 -3.68
C LEU A 21 8.96 5.17 -3.95
N LEU A 22 8.19 4.64 -2.99
CA LEU A 22 7.52 3.35 -3.11
C LEU A 22 6.35 3.42 -4.11
N THR A 23 5.58 4.51 -4.12
CA THR A 23 4.49 4.75 -5.09
C THR A 23 5.02 4.82 -6.52
N ARG A 24 6.13 5.53 -6.72
CA ARG A 24 6.80 5.61 -8.03
C ARG A 24 7.34 4.25 -8.47
N ALA A 25 7.84 3.44 -7.54
CA ALA A 25 8.29 2.09 -7.84
C ALA A 25 7.10 1.17 -8.19
N LYS A 26 5.98 1.29 -7.49
CA LYS A 26 4.71 0.61 -7.81
C LYS A 26 4.20 0.98 -9.21
N ALA A 27 4.21 2.27 -9.55
CA ALA A 27 3.81 2.77 -10.87
C ALA A 27 4.70 2.23 -12.01
N ARG A 28 5.96 1.89 -11.71
CA ARG A 28 6.89 1.22 -12.64
C ARG A 28 6.77 -0.30 -12.64
N LEU A 29 5.70 -0.85 -12.06
CA LEU A 29 5.44 -2.29 -11.93
C LEU A 29 6.56 -3.06 -11.20
N LYS A 30 7.33 -2.38 -10.34
CA LYS A 30 8.32 -3.04 -9.50
C LYS A 30 7.63 -3.58 -8.26
N THR A 31 7.42 -4.89 -8.23
CA THR A 31 6.82 -5.61 -7.10
C THR A 31 7.81 -5.78 -5.94
N LYS A 32 9.11 -5.73 -6.22
CA LYS A 32 10.17 -6.04 -5.25
C LYS A 32 11.31 -5.04 -5.35
N ILE A 33 11.73 -4.48 -4.21
CA ILE A 33 12.76 -3.45 -4.11
C ILE A 33 13.75 -3.86 -3.02
N PRO A 34 15.07 -3.83 -3.28
CA PRO A 34 16.03 -4.10 -2.23
C PRO A 34 15.95 -3.06 -1.10
N THR A 35 15.87 -3.51 0.15
CA THR A 35 15.75 -2.63 1.33
C THR A 35 16.96 -1.70 1.45
N ASN A 36 18.15 -2.21 1.14
CA ASN A 36 19.39 -1.43 1.10
C ASN A 36 19.34 -0.30 0.05
N MET A 37 18.62 -0.50 -1.07
CA MET A 37 18.48 0.52 -2.10
C MET A 37 17.59 1.67 -1.62
N VAL A 38 16.51 1.36 -0.89
CA VAL A 38 15.65 2.38 -0.27
C VAL A 38 16.42 3.13 0.81
N LEU A 39 17.12 2.41 1.70
CA LEU A 39 17.95 3.01 2.74
C LEU A 39 19.04 3.93 2.16
N ALA A 40 19.72 3.51 1.10
CA ALA A 40 20.73 4.32 0.43
C ALA A 40 20.14 5.58 -0.21
N LYS A 41 18.91 5.51 -0.76
CA LYS A 41 18.22 6.67 -1.32
C LYS A 41 17.81 7.68 -0.26
N LEU A 42 17.24 7.22 0.86
CA LEU A 42 16.91 8.11 1.99
C LEU A 42 18.16 8.83 2.51
N ARG A 43 19.27 8.10 2.67
CA ARG A 43 20.56 8.71 3.06
C ARG A 43 21.09 9.70 2.04
N ALA A 44 20.92 9.42 0.75
CA ALA A 44 21.31 10.35 -0.32
C ALA A 44 20.46 11.63 -0.35
N MET A 45 19.23 11.58 0.18
CA MET A 45 18.36 12.75 0.34
C MET A 45 18.67 13.57 1.61
N GLY A 46 19.58 13.09 2.46
CA GLY A 46 20.03 13.79 3.67
C GLY A 46 19.53 13.18 4.98
N TYR A 47 18.69 12.14 4.91
CA TYR A 47 18.10 11.53 6.10
C TYR A 47 19.06 10.59 6.83
N SER A 48 19.15 10.76 8.14
CA SER A 48 19.94 9.89 9.02
C SER A 48 19.06 8.80 9.65
N ILE A 49 18.67 7.80 8.85
CA ILE A 49 17.83 6.68 9.27
C ILE A 49 18.61 5.35 9.35
N ASP A 50 18.30 4.55 10.37
CA ASP A 50 18.78 3.17 10.50
C ASP A 50 17.77 2.15 9.95
N LEU A 51 18.24 0.91 9.78
CA LEU A 51 17.44 -0.14 9.18
C LEU A 51 16.20 -0.49 10.03
N THR A 52 16.30 -0.38 11.36
CA THR A 52 15.19 -0.70 12.27
C THR A 52 14.10 0.34 12.14
N SER A 53 14.46 1.64 12.21
CA SER A 53 13.51 2.73 12.01
C SER A 53 12.87 2.70 10.61
N LEU A 54 13.65 2.35 9.57
CA LEU A 54 13.09 2.16 8.23
C LEU A 54 12.05 1.03 8.20
N MET A 55 12.33 -0.10 8.86
CA MET A 55 11.40 -1.23 8.92
C MET A 55 10.12 -0.89 9.69
N ASP A 56 10.23 -0.12 10.77
CA ASP A 56 9.08 0.36 11.54
C ASP A 56 8.21 1.32 10.70
N MET A 57 8.82 2.23 9.93
CA MET A 57 8.08 3.10 9.00
C MET A 57 7.45 2.32 7.84
N LEU A 58 8.14 1.33 7.28
CA LEU A 58 7.58 0.50 6.21
C LEU A 58 6.33 -0.27 6.67
N ALA A 59 6.22 -0.58 7.97
CA ALA A 59 5.05 -1.24 8.54
C ALA A 59 3.81 -0.33 8.63
N THR A 60 3.99 1.00 8.61
CA THR A 60 2.86 1.95 8.63
C THR A 60 2.32 2.26 7.23
N ILE A 61 3.07 1.92 6.17
CA ILE A 61 2.74 2.25 4.78
C ILE A 61 1.87 1.16 4.17
N THR A 62 0.64 1.52 3.77
CA THR A 62 -0.38 0.61 3.23
C THR A 62 0.00 -0.06 1.90
N ILE A 63 0.86 0.57 1.09
CA ILE A 63 1.30 0.02 -0.19
C ILE A 63 2.43 -1.01 -0.05
N VAL A 64 2.95 -1.22 1.16
CA VAL A 64 3.96 -2.24 1.45
C VAL A 64 3.24 -3.53 1.87
N GLY A 65 3.37 -4.58 1.06
CA GLY A 65 2.77 -5.88 1.40
C GLY A 65 3.63 -6.65 2.40
N SER A 66 4.95 -6.60 2.25
CA SER A 66 5.89 -7.13 3.24
C SER A 66 7.24 -6.44 3.13
N ALA A 67 7.91 -6.23 4.25
CA ALA A 67 9.28 -5.75 4.29
C ALA A 67 10.16 -6.75 5.05
N ASN A 68 11.40 -6.91 4.61
CA ASN A 68 12.45 -7.61 5.35
C ASN A 68 13.80 -6.92 5.13
N LYS A 69 14.85 -7.38 5.81
CA LYS A 69 16.19 -6.76 5.74
C LYS A 69 16.84 -6.81 4.34
N LYS A 70 16.36 -7.68 3.45
CA LYS A 70 16.90 -7.84 2.09
C LYS A 70 16.03 -7.11 1.07
N ASP A 71 14.72 -7.28 1.17
CA ASP A 71 13.76 -6.86 0.16
C ASP A 71 12.46 -6.32 0.78
N ILE A 72 11.87 -5.35 0.09
CA ILE A 72 10.55 -4.78 0.31
C ILE A 72 9.67 -5.22 -0.86
N THR A 73 8.58 -5.92 -0.55
CA THR A 73 7.55 -6.30 -1.50
C THR A 73 6.44 -5.26 -1.44
N LEU A 74 6.18 -4.62 -2.57
CA LEU A 74 5.04 -3.73 -2.70
C LEU A 74 3.77 -4.54 -2.89
N ASP A 75 2.72 -4.15 -2.18
CA ASP A 75 1.42 -4.71 -2.38
C ASP A 75 0.91 -4.27 -3.75
N THR A 76 1.08 -5.17 -4.71
CA THR A 76 0.51 -5.07 -6.05
C THR A 76 -0.77 -5.86 -6.15
N ALA A 77 -1.46 -6.13 -5.03
CA ALA A 77 -2.89 -6.27 -5.14
C ALA A 77 -3.37 -4.94 -5.76
N LEU A 78 -3.58 -4.96 -7.08
CA LEU A 78 -4.85 -4.47 -7.59
C LEU A 78 -5.86 -4.87 -6.52
N PRO A 79 -6.68 -3.97 -5.94
CA PRO A 79 -7.79 -4.43 -5.14
C PRO A 79 -8.33 -5.57 -5.96
N ARG A 80 -8.38 -6.79 -5.38
CA ARG A 80 -9.10 -7.85 -6.07
C ARG A 80 -10.35 -7.12 -6.50
N SER A 81 -10.57 -7.02 -7.80
CA SER A 81 -11.93 -7.10 -8.26
C SER A 81 -12.36 -8.45 -7.70
N ASP A 82 -12.69 -8.49 -6.40
CA ASP A 82 -13.95 -9.01 -5.95
C ASP A 82 -14.90 -8.41 -6.95
N ALA A 83 -15.07 -9.20 -8.00
CA ALA A 83 -15.87 -8.91 -9.14
C ALA A 83 -17.28 -8.95 -8.58
N GLY A 84 -17.67 -7.81 -8.01
CA GLY A 84 -18.91 -7.59 -7.29
C GLY A 84 -19.04 -8.41 -6.00
N PRO A 85 -19.82 -7.96 -5.00
CA PRO A 85 -20.88 -8.87 -4.60
C PRO A 85 -21.59 -9.23 -5.91
N GLU A 86 -21.51 -10.49 -6.33
CA GLU A 86 -22.35 -10.99 -7.40
C GLU A 86 -23.72 -10.36 -7.23
N ASP A 87 -24.18 -9.70 -8.29
CA ASP A 87 -25.45 -9.02 -8.41
C ASP A 87 -26.58 -10.06 -8.32
N GLN A 88 -26.75 -10.66 -7.14
CA GLN A 88 -27.79 -11.64 -6.83
C GLN A 88 -29.13 -10.94 -6.54
N THR A 89 -29.18 -9.61 -6.67
CA THR A 89 -30.40 -8.82 -6.45
C THR A 89 -31.30 -8.83 -7.69
N VAL A 90 -30.74 -8.86 -8.91
CA VAL A 90 -31.56 -8.88 -10.13
C VAL A 90 -32.04 -10.30 -10.48
N SER A 91 -31.24 -11.34 -10.20
CA SER A 91 -31.64 -12.74 -10.44
C SER A 91 -32.90 -13.15 -9.66
N LYS A 92 -33.14 -12.56 -8.48
CA LYS A 92 -34.35 -12.83 -7.69
C LYS A 92 -35.61 -12.11 -8.21
N MET A 93 -35.48 -11.03 -9.00
CA MET A 93 -36.63 -10.37 -9.63
C MET A 93 -37.07 -11.04 -10.93
N ALA A 94 -36.13 -11.55 -11.73
CA ALA A 94 -36.46 -12.30 -12.96
C ALA A 94 -37.19 -13.60 -12.63
N GLN A 95 -36.75 -14.32 -11.60
CA GLN A 95 -37.34 -15.60 -11.21
C GLN A 95 -38.77 -15.44 -10.64
N LYS A 96 -39.04 -14.34 -9.91
CA LYS A 96 -40.39 -14.04 -9.40
C LYS A 96 -41.44 -13.69 -10.46
N GLN A 97 -41.03 -13.28 -11.68
CA GLN A 97 -42.00 -13.05 -12.76
C GLN A 97 -42.40 -14.37 -13.46
N ILE A 98 -41.46 -15.29 -13.67
CA ILE A 98 -41.71 -16.56 -14.33
C ILE A 98 -42.65 -17.45 -13.50
N ASP A 99 -42.44 -17.54 -12.18
CA ASP A 99 -43.30 -18.32 -11.28
C ASP A 99 -44.74 -17.76 -11.14
N LYS A 100 -44.96 -16.49 -11.51
CA LYS A 100 -46.31 -15.88 -11.47
C LYS A 100 -47.11 -16.15 -12.74
N ASP A 101 -46.45 -16.39 -13.86
CA ASP A 101 -47.09 -16.65 -15.16
C ASP A 101 -47.46 -18.13 -15.34
N MET A 102 -46.78 -19.04 -14.63
CA MET A 102 -46.99 -20.49 -14.74
C MET A 102 -48.15 -21.04 -13.88
N LYS A 103 -48.86 -20.16 -13.16
CA LYS A 103 -49.95 -20.52 -12.22
C LYS A 103 -51.31 -19.94 -12.62
N LYS A 104 -51.53 -19.68 -13.90
CA LYS A 104 -52.83 -19.33 -14.49
C LYS A 104 -53.30 -20.38 -15.48
#